data_AF-D9UV66-F1
#
_entry.id   AF-D9UV66-F1
#
_cell.length_a   1.000
_cell.length_b   1.000
_cell.length_c   1.000
_cell.angle_alpha   90.00
_cell.angle_beta   90.00
_cell.angle_gamma   90.00
#
_symmetry.space_group_name_H-M   'P 1'
#
loop_
_entity.id
_entity.type
_entity.pdbx_description
1 polymer ?
#
loop_
_entity_poly.entity_id
_entity_poly.type
_entity_poly.pdbx_seq_one_letter_code
_entity_poly.pdbx_strand_id
1 'polypeptide(L)'
;MTDHNAYRWQAAAHAALGDLIRQGAAAGLPPLTWTLAATTGALTGEVPWLSEEERGAQHAAMTAWAALLGATLTERVRTDGTIVMHAFIAHSGDRVGALRAEIYPEDYPDDSRPAQQI
;
A
#
# COMPACT_ATOMS: atom_id res chain seq x y z
N MET A 1 -21.36 -10.92 -16.45
CA MET A 1 -21.59 -9.66 -15.71
C MET A 1 -22.12 -8.66 -16.71
N THR A 2 -23.36 -8.16 -16.56
CA THR A 2 -23.90 -7.12 -17.45
C THR A 2 -23.20 -5.78 -17.17
N ASP A 3 -23.01 -4.94 -18.18
CA ASP A 3 -22.26 -3.67 -18.07
C ASP A 3 -22.74 -2.78 -16.92
N HIS A 4 -24.04 -2.79 -16.63
CA HIS A 4 -24.63 -2.06 -15.52
C HIS A 4 -24.10 -2.48 -14.14
N ASN A 5 -23.81 -3.78 -13.95
CA ASN A 5 -23.23 -4.28 -12.70
C ASN A 5 -21.75 -3.91 -12.57
N ALA A 6 -21.02 -3.83 -13.69
CA ALA A 6 -19.63 -3.41 -13.71
C ALA A 6 -19.48 -1.93 -13.28
N TYR A 7 -20.30 -1.03 -13.82
CA TYR A 7 -20.29 0.38 -13.44
C TYR A 7 -20.66 0.62 -11.98
N ARG A 8 -21.67 -0.09 -11.47
CA ARG A 8 -22.06 0.01 -10.05
C ARG A 8 -20.93 -0.42 -9.12
N TRP A 9 -20.23 -1.50 -9.46
CA TRP A 9 -19.09 -1.98 -8.68
C TRP A 9 -17.92 -0.98 -8.71
N GLN A 10 -17.59 -0.44 -9.88
CA GLN A 10 -16.54 0.59 -10.01
C GLN A 10 -16.87 1.84 -9.17
N ALA A 11 -18.11 2.31 -9.20
CA ALA A 11 -18.53 3.45 -8.39
C ALA A 11 -18.41 3.18 -6.88
N ALA A 12 -18.82 1.99 -6.43
CA ALA A 12 -18.68 1.59 -5.04
C ALA A 12 -17.21 1.51 -4.59
N ALA A 13 -16.33 0.97 -5.46
CA ALA A 13 -14.91 0.89 -5.17
C ALA A 13 -14.24 2.27 -5.08
N HIS A 14 -14.58 3.21 -5.96
CA HIS A 14 -14.11 4.59 -5.86
C HIS A 14 -14.58 5.28 -4.58
N ALA A 15 -15.83 5.08 -4.17
CA ALA A 15 -16.34 5.63 -2.92
C ALA A 15 -15.57 5.08 -1.71
N ALA A 16 -15.35 3.76 -1.66
CA ALA A 16 -14.58 3.13 -0.59
C ALA A 16 -13.13 3.62 -0.54
N LEU A 17 -12.47 3.77 -1.70
CA LEU A 17 -11.12 4.35 -1.77
C LEU A 17 -11.11 5.81 -1.29
N GLY A 18 -12.09 6.61 -1.70
CA GLY A 18 -12.21 8.00 -1.25
C GLY A 18 -12.40 8.12 0.26
N ASP A 19 -13.20 7.23 0.86
CA ASP A 19 -13.38 7.17 2.31
C ASP A 19 -12.10 6.76 3.04
N LEU A 20 -11.33 5.82 2.49
CA LEU A 20 -10.05 5.41 3.04
C LEU A 20 -9.03 6.55 3.01
N ILE A 21 -8.90 7.25 1.88
CA ILE A 21 -8.00 8.39 1.73
C ILE A 21 -8.37 9.49 2.73
N ARG A 22 -9.67 9.75 2.92
CA ARG A 22 -10.15 10.74 3.91
C ARG A 22 -9.80 10.36 5.34
N GLN A 23 -9.91 9.08 5.69
CA GLN A 23 -9.50 8.57 7.02
C GLN A 23 -8.00 8.73 7.24
N GLY A 24 -7.17 8.37 6.24
CA GLY A 24 -5.73 8.57 6.30
C GLY A 24 -5.36 10.05 6.49
N ALA A 25 -5.97 10.94 5.71
CA ALA A 25 -5.76 12.38 5.84
C ALA A 25 -6.19 12.92 7.23
N ALA A 26 -7.35 12.48 7.75
CA ALA A 26 -7.80 12.86 9.09
C ALA A 26 -6.86 12.38 10.21
N ALA A 27 -6.18 11.24 9.99
CA ALA A 27 -5.15 10.70 10.87
C ALA A 27 -3.74 11.30 10.62
N GLY A 28 -3.60 12.24 9.68
CA GLY A 28 -2.31 12.86 9.34
C GLY A 28 -1.32 11.90 8.67
N LEU A 29 -1.81 10.83 8.03
CA LEU A 29 -0.94 9.85 7.39
C LEU A 29 -0.44 10.33 6.03
N PRO A 30 0.81 9.96 5.66
CA PRO A 30 1.34 10.29 4.35
C PRO A 30 0.57 9.58 3.22
N PRO A 31 0.50 10.18 2.02
CA PRO A 31 -0.19 9.58 0.89
C PRO A 31 0.49 8.28 0.43
N LEU A 32 -0.32 7.34 -0.06
CA LEU A 32 0.13 6.10 -0.70
C LEU A 32 -0.35 6.08 -2.15
N THR A 33 0.34 5.30 -2.98
CA THR A 33 -0.18 4.88 -4.29
C THR A 33 -1.16 3.74 -4.08
N TRP A 34 -2.36 3.83 -4.65
CA TRP A 34 -3.41 2.81 -4.49
C TRP A 34 -3.74 2.15 -5.81
N THR A 35 -3.71 0.81 -5.81
CA THR A 35 -4.09 -0.01 -6.96
C THR A 35 -5.28 -0.88 -6.61
N LEU A 36 -6.33 -0.81 -7.43
CA LEU A 36 -7.51 -1.67 -7.31
C LEU A 36 -7.43 -2.78 -8.37
N ALA A 37 -7.36 -4.03 -7.92
CA ALA A 37 -7.35 -5.17 -8.83
C ALA A 37 -8.72 -5.37 -9.50
N ALA A 38 -8.76 -5.27 -10.84
CA ALA A 38 -10.00 -5.34 -11.61
C ALA A 38 -10.81 -6.64 -11.40
N THR A 39 -10.14 -7.77 -11.16
CA THR A 39 -10.79 -9.09 -11.09
C THR A 39 -11.25 -9.47 -9.69
N THR A 40 -10.47 -9.11 -8.67
CA THR A 40 -10.71 -9.51 -7.28
C THR A 40 -11.26 -8.39 -6.41
N GLY A 41 -11.17 -7.14 -6.87
CA GLY A 41 -11.44 -5.96 -6.07
C GLY A 41 -10.48 -5.75 -4.91
N ALA A 42 -9.38 -6.49 -4.88
CA ALA A 42 -8.38 -6.33 -3.84
C ALA A 42 -7.72 -4.95 -3.97
N LEU A 43 -7.70 -4.22 -2.85
CA LEU A 43 -7.05 -2.92 -2.77
C LEU A 43 -5.62 -3.08 -2.27
N THR A 44 -4.65 -2.55 -3.03
CA THR A 44 -3.23 -2.57 -2.65
C THR A 44 -2.74 -1.15 -2.46
N GLY A 45 -2.22 -0.84 -1.28
CA GLY A 45 -1.53 0.42 -0.99
C GLY A 45 -0.02 0.23 -1.05
N GLU A 46 0.67 1.17 -1.68
CA GLU A 46 2.12 1.18 -1.79
C GLU A 46 2.66 2.47 -1.19
N VAL A 47 3.58 2.32 -0.22
CA VAL A 47 4.36 3.44 0.28
C VAL A 47 5.32 3.84 -0.83
N PRO A 48 5.23 5.07 -1.37
CA PRO A 48 6.13 5.48 -2.43
C PRO A 48 7.57 5.41 -1.92
N TRP A 49 8.48 5.15 -2.85
CA TRP A 49 9.90 5.31 -2.54
C TRP A 49 10.17 6.77 -2.18
N LEU A 50 10.84 6.97 -1.07
CA LEU A 50 11.32 8.26 -0.59
C LEU A 50 12.84 8.27 -0.62
N SER A 51 13.44 9.45 -0.64
CA SER A 51 14.89 9.61 -0.69
C SER A 51 15.59 8.91 0.48
N GLU A 52 16.91 8.77 0.41
CA GLU A 52 17.71 8.10 1.45
C GLU A 52 17.50 8.70 2.85
N GLU A 53 17.36 10.03 2.93
CA GLU A 53 17.08 10.80 4.15
C GLU A 53 15.68 10.52 4.73
N GLU A 54 14.76 9.98 3.92
CA GLU A 54 13.35 9.75 4.22
C GLU A 54 12.99 8.27 4.40
N ARG A 55 13.99 7.37 4.38
CA ARG A 55 13.83 5.93 4.65
C ARG A 55 13.06 5.64 5.94
N GLY A 56 13.39 6.35 7.02
CA GLY A 56 12.69 6.25 8.30
C GLY A 56 11.21 6.63 8.18
N ALA A 57 10.88 7.56 7.28
CA ALA A 57 9.50 7.96 7.01
C ALA A 57 8.72 6.86 6.27
N GLN A 58 9.36 6.05 5.40
CA GLN A 58 8.68 4.92 4.76
C GLN A 58 8.26 3.84 5.77
N HIS A 59 9.16 3.48 6.69
CA HIS A 59 8.87 2.51 7.74
C HIS A 59 7.75 3.00 8.67
N ALA A 60 7.84 4.27 9.09
CA ALA A 60 6.81 4.91 9.90
C ALA A 60 5.47 4.99 9.17
N ALA A 61 5.46 5.34 7.88
CA ALA A 61 4.26 5.37 7.05
C ALA A 61 3.59 4.00 6.97
N MET A 62 4.36 2.95 6.66
CA MET A 62 3.86 1.58 6.57
C MET A 62 3.24 1.11 7.89
N THR A 63 3.93 1.38 9.00
CA THR A 63 3.47 1.02 10.34
C THR A 63 2.18 1.75 10.71
N ALA A 64 2.10 3.05 10.45
CA ALA A 64 0.93 3.86 10.77
C ALA A 64 -0.30 3.46 9.94
N TRP A 65 -0.11 3.20 8.64
CA TRP A 65 -1.18 2.70 7.77
C TRP A 65 -1.64 1.30 8.15
N ALA A 66 -0.72 0.39 8.49
CA ALA A 66 -1.09 -0.94 8.98
C ALA A 66 -1.92 -0.85 10.27
N ALA A 67 -1.53 0.03 11.20
CA ALA A 67 -2.26 0.26 12.43
C ALA A 67 -3.67 0.83 12.19
N LEU A 68 -3.80 1.86 11.33
CA LEU A 68 -5.11 2.44 10.97
C LEU A 68 -6.05 1.38 10.38
N LEU A 69 -5.52 0.47 9.58
CA LEU A 69 -6.28 -0.57 8.89
C LEU A 69 -6.46 -1.85 9.72
N GLY A 70 -5.92 -1.93 10.93
CA GLY A 70 -5.92 -3.15 11.74
C GLY A 70 -5.21 -4.32 11.06
N ALA A 71 -4.25 -4.03 10.17
CA ALA A 71 -3.55 -5.01 9.37
C ALA A 71 -2.34 -5.56 10.12
N THR A 72 -2.11 -6.88 9.99
CA THR A 72 -0.90 -7.51 10.54
C THR A 72 0.28 -7.22 9.62
N LEU A 73 1.23 -6.44 10.12
CA LEU A 73 2.48 -6.10 9.43
C LEU A 73 3.51 -7.22 9.58
N THR A 74 4.12 -7.58 8.46
CA THR A 74 5.26 -8.50 8.35
C THR A 74 6.42 -7.78 7.70
N GLU A 75 7.61 -8.03 8.20
CA GLU A 75 8.85 -7.44 7.71
C GLU A 75 9.86 -8.53 7.42
N ARG A 76 10.56 -8.43 6.28
CA ARG A 76 11.61 -9.36 5.90
C ARG A 76 12.78 -8.62 5.28
N VAL A 77 13.97 -8.86 5.79
CA VAL A 77 15.23 -8.40 5.18
C VAL A 77 15.67 -9.43 4.14
N ARG A 78 15.94 -8.97 2.91
CA ARG A 78 16.50 -9.76 1.81
C ARG A 78 18.04 -9.81 1.92
N THR A 79 18.66 -10.73 1.19
CA THR A 79 20.12 -10.93 1.20
C THR A 79 20.91 -9.70 0.75
N ASP A 80 20.30 -8.85 -0.08
CA ASP A 80 20.86 -7.58 -0.56
C ASP A 80 20.65 -6.41 0.41
N GLY A 81 20.12 -6.65 1.61
CA GLY A 81 19.82 -5.62 2.60
C GLY A 81 18.49 -4.90 2.39
N THR A 82 17.76 -5.19 1.31
CA THR A 82 16.43 -4.60 1.06
C THR A 82 15.43 -5.11 2.11
N ILE A 83 14.71 -4.20 2.75
CA ILE A 83 13.61 -4.52 3.67
C ILE A 83 12.31 -4.53 2.87
N VAL A 84 11.62 -5.67 2.88
CA VAL A 84 10.30 -5.82 2.29
C VAL A 84 9.28 -5.87 3.41
N MET A 85 8.32 -4.95 3.36
CA MET A 85 7.23 -4.87 4.30
C MET A 85 5.93 -5.23 3.61
N HIS A 86 5.14 -6.08 4.24
CA HIS A 86 3.82 -6.47 3.78
C HIS A 86 2.83 -6.46 4.93
N ALA A 87 1.67 -5.83 4.75
CA ALA A 87 0.55 -5.97 5.68
C ALA A 87 -0.67 -6.48 4.92
N PHE A 88 -1.43 -7.40 5.51
CA PHE A 88 -2.66 -7.91 4.91
C PHE A 88 -3.88 -7.31 5.58
N ILE A 89 -4.80 -6.81 4.77
CA ILE A 89 -6.08 -6.27 5.21
C ILE A 89 -7.08 -7.42 5.11
N ALA A 90 -7.70 -7.77 6.24
CA ALA A 90 -8.70 -8.81 6.31
C ALA A 90 -10.06 -8.21 6.68
N HIS A 91 -11.12 -8.73 6.06
CA HIS A 91 -12.49 -8.43 6.42
C HIS A 91 -13.25 -9.74 6.58
N SER A 92 -13.85 -9.96 7.76
CA SER A 92 -14.59 -11.19 8.08
C SER A 92 -13.78 -12.49 7.87
N GLY A 93 -12.45 -12.43 8.00
CA GLY A 93 -11.54 -13.56 7.80
C GLY A 93 -10.98 -13.68 6.37
N ASP A 94 -11.57 -13.00 5.40
CA ASP A 94 -11.09 -12.99 4.01
C ASP A 94 -10.08 -11.87 3.77
N ARG A 95 -9.04 -12.15 2.99
CA ARG A 95 -8.06 -11.14 2.58
C ARG A 95 -8.68 -10.26 1.50
N VAL A 96 -8.85 -8.98 1.82
CA VAL A 96 -9.47 -7.98 0.94
C VAL A 96 -8.47 -6.96 0.39
N GLY A 97 -7.24 -6.98 0.87
CA GLY A 97 -6.22 -6.06 0.40
C GLY A 97 -4.85 -6.31 0.99
N ALA A 98 -3.91 -5.44 0.63
CA ALA A 98 -2.57 -5.44 1.19
C ALA A 98 -1.97 -4.03 1.20
N LEU A 99 -1.00 -3.84 2.09
CA LEU A 99 -0.02 -2.78 1.97
C LEU A 99 1.32 -3.41 1.58
N ARG A 100 2.14 -2.66 0.85
CA ARG A 100 3.53 -3.03 0.56
C ARG A 100 4.45 -1.83 0.64
N ALA A 101 5.69 -2.09 1.05
CA ALA A 101 6.81 -1.16 0.91
C ALA A 101 8.09 -1.96 0.63
N GLU A 102 8.95 -1.44 -0.24
CA GLU A 102 10.33 -1.89 -0.38
C GLU A 102 11.25 -0.74 0.04
N ILE A 103 12.12 -1.00 1.01
CA ILE A 103 13.06 -0.04 1.57
C ILE A 103 14.48 -0.54 1.24
N TYR A 104 15.14 0.15 0.31
CA TYR A 104 16.47 -0.22 -0.20
C TYR A 104 17.58 0.33 0.69
N PRO A 105 18.70 -0.39 0.92
CA PRO A 105 19.84 0.08 1.71
C PRO A 105 20.48 1.37 1.15
N GLU A 106 21.27 2.07 1.97
CA GLU A 106 21.91 3.37 1.63
C GLU A 106 22.81 3.27 0.39
N ASP A 107 23.55 2.18 0.28
CA ASP A 107 24.46 1.90 -0.83
C ASP A 107 23.78 1.26 -2.04
N TYR A 108 22.44 1.22 -2.09
CA TYR A 108 21.72 0.61 -3.21
C TYR A 108 21.82 1.46 -4.49
N PRO A 109 22.38 0.92 -5.59
CA PRO A 109 22.60 1.68 -6.82
C PRO A 109 21.30 2.26 -7.39
N ASP A 110 21.31 3.55 -7.71
CA ASP A 110 20.11 4.26 -8.20
C ASP A 110 19.62 3.71 -9.55
N ASP A 111 20.53 3.25 -10.41
CA ASP A 111 20.25 2.65 -11.72
C ASP A 111 19.64 1.24 -11.66
N SER A 112 19.70 0.61 -10.48
CA SER A 112 19.21 -0.74 -10.22
C SER A 112 17.84 -0.74 -9.53
N ARG A 113 17.28 0.44 -9.25
CA ARG A 113 15.97 0.62 -8.60
C ARG A 113 14.83 0.35 -9.59
N PRO A 114 13.78 -0.41 -9.20
CA PRO A 114 12.64 -0.62 -10.08
C PRO A 114 11.90 0.70 -10.34
N ALA A 115 11.50 0.92 -11.59
CA ALA A 115 10.69 2.07 -11.95
C ALA A 115 9.36 2.06 -11.17
N GLN A 116 9.02 3.18 -10.52
CA GLN A 116 7.71 3.34 -9.90
C GLN A 116 6.63 3.26 -10.98
N GLN A 117 5.74 2.29 -10.88
CA GLN A 117 4.53 2.28 -11.68
C GLN A 117 3.55 3.29 -11.06
N ILE A 118 3.38 4.43 -11.74
CA ILE A 118 2.35 5.43 -11.48
C ILE A 118 1.07 5.00 -12.19
#